data_AF-A0A845X5Y5-F1
#
_entry.id   AF-A0A845X5Y5-F1
#
_cell.length_a   1.000
_cell.length_b   1.000
_cell.length_c   1.000
_cell.angle_alpha   90.00
_cell.angle_beta   90.00
_cell.angle_gamma   90.00
#
_symmetry.space_group_name_H-M   'P 1'
#
loop_
_entity.id
_entity.type
_entity.pdbx_description
1 polymer ?
#
loop_
_entity_poly.entity_id
_entity_poly.type
_entity_poly.pdbx_seq_one_letter_code
_entity_poly.pdbx_strand_id
1 'polypeptide(L)' 'MAMDAKITKLADLVRMAARSYDAGKRETALKLISLVASKINTAEEQHQLELQVERDISSSGIETYFRSIILGSGGTFRR' A
#
# COMPACT_ATOMS: atom_id res chain seq x y z
N MET A 1 21.17 1.68 -8.95
CA MET A 1 20.86 0.93 -7.70
C MET A 1 19.98 1.69 -6.69
N ALA A 2 19.40 2.86 -7.01
CA ALA A 2 18.64 3.66 -6.02
C ALA A 2 17.13 3.31 -5.94
N MET A 3 16.56 2.73 -7.00
CA MET A 3 15.12 2.46 -7.09
C MET A 3 14.66 1.36 -6.12
N ASP A 4 15.50 0.33 -5.95
CA ASP A 4 15.25 -0.81 -5.06
C ASP A 4 15.12 -0.41 -3.57
N ALA A 5 15.99 0.51 -3.13
CA ALA A 5 15.98 1.02 -1.76
C ALA A 5 14.75 1.88 -1.44
N LYS A 6 14.20 2.58 -2.45
CA LYS A 6 12.96 3.36 -2.29
C LYS A 6 11.76 2.44 -2.15
N ILE A 7 11.61 1.46 -3.04
CA ILE A 7 10.49 0.51 -3.01
C ILE A 7 10.53 -0.30 -1.71
N THR A 8 11.69 -0.75 -1.28
CA THR A 8 11.84 -1.50 -0.02
C THR A 8 11.37 -0.69 1.20
N LYS A 9 11.67 0.62 1.25
CA LYS A 9 11.17 1.49 2.32
C LYS A 9 9.66 1.69 2.27
N LEU A 10 9.09 1.83 1.07
CA LEU A 10 7.65 1.93 0.89
C LEU A 10 6.95 0.62 1.28
N ALA A 11 7.55 -0.53 0.96
CA ALA A 11 7.03 -1.84 1.34
C ALA A 11 7.03 -2.04 2.86
N ASP A 12 8.07 -1.57 3.54
CA ASP A 12 8.13 -1.60 5.01
C ASP A 12 7.01 -0.77 5.64
N LEU A 13 6.74 0.43 5.11
CA LEU A 13 5.62 1.27 5.55
C LEU A 13 4.26 0.59 5.35
N VAL A 14 4.07 -0.14 4.26
CA VAL A 14 2.84 -0.90 4.00
C VAL A 14 2.71 -2.07 4.98
N ARG A 15 3.80 -2.79 5.28
CA ARG A 15 3.80 -3.84 6.30
C ARG A 15 3.49 -3.28 7.69
N MET A 16 4.04 -2.11 8.03
CA MET A 16 3.71 -1.41 9.27
C MET A 16 2.23 -1.00 9.31
N ALA A 17 1.67 -0.56 8.18
CA ALA A 17 0.26 -0.24 8.06
C ALA A 17 -0.61 -1.48 8.28
N ALA A 18 -0.27 -2.62 7.66
CA ALA A 18 -0.97 -3.88 7.83
C ALA A 18 -1.00 -4.33 9.30
N ARG A 19 0.16 -4.31 9.98
CA ARG A 19 0.26 -4.63 11.42
C ARG A 19 -0.52 -3.65 12.29
N SER A 20 -0.51 -2.36 11.95
CA SER A 20 -1.27 -1.33 12.68
C SER A 20 -2.77 -1.57 12.52
N TYR A 21 -3.23 -1.96 11.33
CA TYR A 21 -4.62 -2.28 11.07
C TYR A 21 -5.08 -3.51 11.86
N ASP A 22 -4.25 -4.56 11.89
CA ASP A 22 -4.49 -5.78 12.66
C ASP A 22 -4.55 -5.50 14.17
N ALA A 23 -3.69 -4.60 14.66
CA ALA A 23 -3.72 -4.09 16.03
C ALA A 23 -4.91 -3.14 16.34
N GLY A 24 -5.87 -2.98 15.42
CA GLY A 24 -7.05 -2.13 15.58
C GLY A 24 -6.82 -0.63 15.31
N LYS A 25 -5.59 -0.22 14.98
CA LYS A 25 -5.23 1.18 14.67
C LYS A 25 -5.49 1.51 13.20
N ARG A 26 -6.77 1.41 12.79
CA ARG A 26 -7.21 1.60 11.40
C ARG A 26 -6.83 2.96 10.83
N GLU A 27 -7.02 4.04 11.58
CA GLU A 27 -6.65 5.39 11.12
C GLU A 27 -5.15 5.53 10.83
N THR A 28 -4.30 4.99 11.70
CA THR A 28 -2.84 5.01 11.51
C THR A 28 -2.45 4.24 10.26
N ALA A 29 -3.05 3.06 10.07
CA ALA A 29 -2.81 2.24 8.89
C ALA A 29 -3.20 2.95 7.59
N LEU A 30 -4.36 3.60 7.56
CA LEU A 30 -4.81 4.37 6.40
C LEU A 30 -3.89 5.56 6.12
N LYS A 31 -3.47 6.31 7.14
CA LYS A 31 -2.51 7.42 6.98
C LYS A 31 -1.17 6.94 6.41
N LEU A 32 -0.67 5.78 6.84
CA LEU A 32 0.55 5.20 6.30
C LEU A 32 0.40 4.83 4.82
N ILE A 33 -0.71 4.20 4.42
CA ILE A 33 -0.97 3.87 3.02
C ILE A 33 -1.12 5.13 2.16
N SER A 34 -1.83 6.16 2.64
CA SER A 34 -1.92 7.43 1.92
C SER A 34 -0.56 8.11 1.75
N LEU A 35 0.32 8.00 2.76
CA LEU A 35 1.68 8.53 2.67
C LEU A 35 2.49 7.76 1.63
N VAL A 36 2.36 6.44 1.58
CA VAL A 36 3.00 5.60 0.56
C VAL A 36 2.50 5.98 -0.83
N ALA A 37 1.18 6.15 -1.02
CA ALA A 37 0.59 6.58 -2.29
C ALA A 37 1.15 7.93 -2.77
N SER A 38 1.30 8.89 -1.86
CA SER A 38 1.89 10.19 -2.17
C SER A 38 3.37 10.14 -2.54
N LYS A 39 4.09 9.04 -2.28
CA LYS A 39 5.51 8.88 -2.59
C LYS A 39 5.77 8.10 -3.88
N ILE A 40 4.75 7.43 -4.40
CA ILE A 40 4.76 6.73 -5.70
C ILE A 40 4.45 7.78 -6.76
N ASN A 41 5.34 7.94 -7.75
CA ASN A 41 5.14 8.93 -8.81
C ASN A 41 4.94 8.27 -10.17
N THR A 42 5.27 6.98 -10.29
CA THR A 42 5.23 6.23 -11.54
C THR A 42 4.48 4.91 -11.37
N ALA A 43 3.86 4.45 -12.45
CA ALA A 43 3.20 3.15 -12.48
C ALA A 43 4.17 1.98 -12.25
N GLU A 44 5.45 2.14 -12.64
CA GLU A 44 6.48 1.13 -12.40
C GLU A 44 6.76 0.97 -10.90
N GLU A 45 6.92 2.08 -10.17
CA GLU A 45 7.08 2.05 -8.71
C GLU A 45 5.87 1.43 -8.00
N GLN A 46 4.67 1.74 -8.48
CA GLN A 46 3.42 1.19 -7.98
C GLN A 46 3.38 -0.34 -8.13
N HIS A 47 3.74 -0.83 -9.31
CA HIS A 47 3.74 -2.26 -9.61
C HIS A 47 4.84 -3.02 -8.85
N GLN A 48 6.04 -2.45 -8.74
CA GLN A 48 7.12 -3.03 -7.94
C GLN A 48 6.78 -3.10 -6.45
N LEU A 49 6.15 -2.04 -5.93
CA LEU A 49 5.67 -2.04 -4.55
C LEU A 49 4.60 -3.10 -4.34
N GLU A 50 3.60 -3.17 -5.22
CA GLU A 50 2.53 -4.17 -5.18
C GLU A 50 3.13 -5.57 -5.12
N LEU A 51 4.03 -5.94 -6.03
CA LEU A 51 4.67 -7.27 -6.03
C LEU A 51 5.41 -7.58 -4.71
N GLN A 52 6.05 -6.58 -4.08
CA GLN A 52 6.72 -6.79 -2.81
C GLN A 52 5.76 -6.99 -1.64
N VAL A 53 4.66 -6.23 -1.61
CA VAL A 53 3.75 -6.21 -0.44
C VAL A 53 2.57 -7.13 -0.60
N GLU A 54 2.21 -7.56 -1.81
CA GLU A 54 1.06 -8.42 -2.11
C GLU A 54 1.05 -9.65 -1.22
N ARG A 55 2.19 -10.34 -1.10
CA ARG A 55 2.32 -11.52 -0.23
C ARG A 55 2.10 -11.21 1.25
N ASP A 56 2.47 -10.02 1.70
CA ASP A 56 2.33 -9.60 3.09
C ASP A 56 0.91 -9.10 3.41
N ILE A 57 0.30 -8.33 2.50
CA ILE A 57 -1.01 -7.73 2.73
C ILE A 57 -2.17 -8.59 2.28
N SER A 58 -1.95 -9.62 1.44
CA SER A 58 -3.05 -10.43 0.91
C SER A 58 -3.76 -11.26 1.98
N SER A 59 -3.04 -11.61 3.05
CA SER A 59 -3.65 -12.22 4.23
C SER A 59 -4.25 -11.20 5.21
N SER A 60 -4.10 -9.89 4.95
CA SER A 60 -4.51 -8.80 5.84
C SER A 60 -5.70 -8.04 5.27
N GLY A 61 -6.68 -7.66 6.11
CA GLY A 61 -7.86 -6.88 5.68
C GLY A 61 -7.56 -5.48 5.10
N ILE A 62 -6.29 -5.07 5.11
CA ILE A 62 -5.82 -3.82 4.54
C ILE A 62 -5.63 -3.89 3.00
N GLU A 63 -5.58 -5.09 2.40
CA GLU A 63 -5.40 -5.26 0.94
C GLU A 63 -6.39 -4.41 0.14
N THR A 64 -7.68 -4.48 0.52
CA THR A 64 -8.75 -3.72 -0.14
C THR A 64 -8.50 -2.22 -0.11
N TYR A 65 -8.01 -1.68 1.01
CA TYR A 65 -7.70 -0.27 1.16
C TYR A 65 -6.43 0.11 0.39
N PHE A 66 -5.41 -0.74 0.43
CA PHE A 66 -4.18 -0.56 -0.34
C PHE A 66 -4.51 -0.46 -1.82
N ARG A 67 -5.24 -1.42 -2.38
CA ARG A 67 -5.65 -1.42 -3.79
C ARG A 67 -6.52 -0.21 -4.15
N SER A 68 -7.44 0.18 -3.26
CA SER A 68 -8.29 1.34 -3.52
C SER A 68 -7.52 2.67 -3.54
N ILE A 69 -6.58 2.86 -2.61
CA ILE A 69 -5.82 4.11 -2.47
C ILE A 69 -4.65 4.19 -3.46
N ILE A 70 -3.89 3.09 -3.62
CA ILE A 70 -2.65 3.05 -4.40
C ILE A 70 -2.94 2.79 -5.88
N LEU A 71 -3.82 1.83 -6.18
CA LEU A 71 -4.16 1.50 -7.58
C LEU A 71 -5.24 2.41 -8.16
N GLY A 72 -5.78 3.33 -7.35
CA GLY A 72 -6.90 4.16 -7.78
C GLY A 72 -8.12 3.31 -8.16
N SER A 73 -8.26 2.10 -7.60
CA SER A 73 -9.53 1.36 -7.61
C SER A 73 -10.51 2.04 -6.66
N GLY A 74 -10.77 3.32 -6.93
CA GLY A 74 -12.12 3.84 -6.90
C GLY A 74 -12.87 3.03 -7.94
N GLY A 75 -13.84 2.25 -7.47
CA GLY A 75 -14.83 1.71 -8.38
C GLY A 75 -15.32 2.85 -9.27
N THR A 76 -15.10 2.68 -10.57
CA THR A 76 -16.22 2.74 -11.50
C THR A 76 -17.24 1.68 -11.04
N PHE A 77 -17.86 1.88 -9.88
CA PHE A 77 -19.19 1.37 -9.59
C PHE A 77 -20.14 2.34 -10.32
N ARG A 78 -20.08 2.35 -11.65
CA ARG A 78 -21.23 2.76 -12.44
C ARG A 78 -22.22 1.59 -12.35
N ARG A 79 -23.14 1.69 -11.40
CA ARG A 79 -24.50 1.18 -11.61
C ARG A 79 -25.32 2.30 -12.22
#